data_AF-A0A318Q677-F1
#
_entry.id   AF-A0A318Q677-F1
#
_cell.length_a   1.000
_cell.length_b   1.000
_cell.length_c   1.000
_cell.angle_alpha   90.00
_cell.angle_beta   90.00
_cell.angle_gamma   90.00
#
_symmetry.space_group_name_H-M   'P 1'
#
loop_
_entity.id
_entity.type
_entity.pdbx_description
1 polymer ?
#
loop_
_entity_poly.entity_id
_entity_poly.type
_entity_poly.pdbx_seq_one_letter_code
_entity_poly.pdbx_strand_id
1 'polypeptide(L)'
;MHPIQRSAWPRAMLHLAVMSVMTACAIQARAADVTLGIIGPHEYDLPVDFKPFNVLVQYGDGNAAGSSYNSLGQRHASGGSHTWSGMTKYVHFRSFDAIPHVGFAFELIQTESYSLANGTDFGGLGPTIVGPAAWFKPNRHSTFGIQTFMQTPLGTRDATSPNYWSNISSFIFDYEWKHFSFDGDAGTVAGGDKHQKGQHRYSPGVVFYTNLRFSWKASRLVEPFFALDWQNVKGTYDRTAGQYLDDSTRKSHRRVVHRVRL
;
A
#
# COMPACT_ATOMS: atom_id res chain seq x y z
N MET A 1 61.60 -0.36 42.70
CA MET A 1 60.23 0.20 42.74
C MET A 1 59.69 0.20 41.32
N HIS A 2 58.77 -0.73 40.99
CA HIS A 2 58.11 -0.83 39.69
C HIS A 2 56.74 -0.13 39.74
N PRO A 3 56.38 0.72 38.77
CA PRO A 3 55.02 1.24 38.68
C PRO A 3 54.08 0.19 38.06
N ILE A 4 52.95 -0.03 38.73
CA ILE A 4 51.87 -0.92 38.31
C ILE A 4 51.10 -0.27 37.16
N GLN A 5 51.17 -0.86 35.98
CA GLN A 5 50.43 -0.45 34.79
C GLN A 5 48.97 -0.92 34.93
N ARG A 6 48.04 0.02 35.22
CA ARG A 6 46.61 -0.29 35.29
C ARG A 6 46.08 -0.56 33.87
N SER A 7 45.50 -1.74 33.66
CA SER A 7 44.94 -2.17 32.37
C SER A 7 43.78 -1.27 31.93
N ALA A 8 43.89 -0.64 30.76
CA ALA A 8 42.83 0.16 30.14
C ALA A 8 41.70 -0.69 29.50
N TRP A 9 41.78 -2.01 29.63
CA TRP A 9 40.90 -2.98 28.97
C TRP A 9 39.43 -2.99 29.43
N PRO A 10 39.06 -2.63 30.69
CA PRO A 10 37.65 -2.69 31.10
C PRO A 10 36.78 -1.61 30.42
N ARG A 11 37.38 -0.49 30.01
CA ARG A 11 36.64 0.65 29.43
C ARG A 11 36.35 0.45 27.94
N ALA A 12 37.25 -0.19 27.20
CA ALA A 12 37.06 -0.49 25.78
C ALA A 12 35.95 -1.53 25.53
N MET A 13 35.78 -2.51 26.44
CA MET A 13 34.72 -3.52 26.31
C MET A 13 33.32 -2.99 26.62
N LEU A 14 33.19 -1.96 27.47
CA LEU A 14 31.90 -1.35 27.77
C LEU A 14 31.33 -0.55 26.58
N HIS A 15 32.20 0.09 25.78
CA HIS A 15 31.78 0.83 24.58
C HIS A 15 31.34 -0.09 23.43
N LEU A 16 31.92 -1.28 23.30
CA LEU A 16 31.49 -2.29 22.32
C LEU A 16 30.15 -2.94 22.71
N ALA A 17 29.87 -3.12 24.02
CA ALA A 17 28.61 -3.68 24.48
C ALA A 17 27.42 -2.72 24.29
N VAL A 18 27.60 -1.40 24.47
CA VAL A 18 26.51 -0.42 24.29
C VAL A 18 26.15 -0.21 22.80
N MET A 19 27.12 -0.33 21.88
CA MET A 19 26.83 -0.29 20.43
C MET A 19 26.13 -1.56 19.91
N SER A 20 26.22 -2.68 20.63
CA SER A 20 25.62 -3.97 20.24
C SER A 20 24.15 -4.13 20.67
N VAL A 21 23.68 -3.31 21.62
CA VAL A 21 22.29 -3.40 22.12
C VAL A 21 21.32 -2.50 21.34
N MET A 22 21.82 -1.45 20.67
CA MET A 22 20.98 -0.58 19.83
C MET A 22 20.66 -1.17 18.45
N THR A 23 21.32 -2.27 18.05
CA THR A 23 21.14 -2.93 16.75
C THR A 23 20.01 -3.97 16.73
N ALA A 24 19.33 -4.22 17.85
CA ALA A 24 18.35 -5.31 17.98
C ALA A 24 16.88 -4.90 17.75
N CYS A 25 16.59 -3.62 17.46
CA CYS A 25 15.26 -3.15 17.07
C CYS A 25 15.16 -2.83 15.57
N ALA A 26 15.81 -3.64 14.72
CA ALA A 26 15.44 -3.69 13.31
C ALA A 26 14.03 -4.30 13.23
N ILE A 27 13.01 -3.45 13.24
CA ILE A 27 11.63 -3.86 12.95
C ILE A 27 11.66 -4.54 11.58
N GLN A 28 11.53 -5.87 11.57
CA GLN A 28 11.45 -6.64 10.34
C GLN A 28 10.31 -6.06 9.51
N ALA A 29 10.70 -5.36 8.46
CA ALA A 29 9.77 -4.64 7.64
C ALA A 29 9.12 -5.66 6.70
N ARG A 30 7.94 -6.17 7.06
CA ARG A 30 7.19 -7.11 6.21
C ARG A 30 6.90 -6.49 4.84
N ALA A 31 6.88 -7.32 3.81
CA ALA A 31 6.39 -6.94 2.50
C ALA A 31 4.92 -6.53 2.66
N ALA A 32 4.61 -5.25 2.50
CA ALA A 32 3.24 -4.76 2.43
C ALA A 32 2.78 -4.86 0.98
N ASP A 33 1.50 -5.15 0.77
CA ASP A 33 0.92 -5.14 -0.57
C ASP A 33 1.06 -3.75 -1.21
N VAL A 34 1.13 -3.71 -2.53
CA VAL A 34 1.19 -2.46 -3.28
C VAL A 34 -0.12 -1.70 -3.07
N THR A 35 -0.02 -0.40 -2.83
CA THR A 35 -1.16 0.50 -2.68
C THR A 35 -2.12 0.34 -3.85
N LEU A 36 -3.39 0.03 -3.58
CA LEU A 36 -4.44 -0.25 -4.58
C LEU A 36 -4.13 -1.41 -5.57
N GLY A 37 -3.13 -2.25 -5.31
CA GLY A 37 -2.77 -3.38 -6.17
C GLY A 37 -3.82 -4.51 -6.25
N ILE A 38 -4.97 -4.37 -5.60
CA ILE A 38 -6.04 -5.37 -5.63
C ILE A 38 -6.99 -5.22 -6.83
N ILE A 39 -6.85 -4.15 -7.62
CA ILE A 39 -7.72 -3.89 -8.77
C ILE A 39 -7.71 -5.05 -9.76
N GLY A 40 -8.89 -5.37 -10.30
CA GLY A 40 -9.06 -6.32 -11.39
C GLY A 40 -8.96 -5.64 -12.76
N PRO A 41 -8.99 -6.41 -13.86
CA PRO A 41 -9.15 -5.83 -15.18
C PRO A 41 -10.54 -5.17 -15.30
N HIS A 42 -10.63 -4.09 -16.08
CA HIS A 42 -11.83 -3.27 -16.25
C HIS A 42 -12.29 -2.54 -14.97
N GLU A 43 -11.39 -2.29 -14.01
CA GLU A 43 -11.77 -1.49 -12.84
C GLU A 43 -12.16 -0.06 -13.27
N TYR A 44 -11.50 0.49 -14.30
CA TYR A 44 -11.72 1.86 -14.77
C TYR A 44 -12.45 1.97 -16.12
N ASP A 45 -13.09 0.91 -16.63
CA ASP A 45 -14.08 1.03 -17.72
C ASP A 45 -15.40 1.61 -17.17
N LEU A 46 -15.34 2.89 -16.80
CA LEU A 46 -16.41 3.57 -16.09
C LEU A 46 -17.36 4.29 -17.06
N PRO A 47 -18.68 4.26 -16.84
CA PRO A 47 -19.65 4.92 -17.70
C PRO A 47 -19.55 6.46 -17.60
N VAL A 48 -20.08 7.17 -18.60
CA VAL A 48 -20.39 8.60 -18.55
C VAL A 48 -21.85 8.80 -18.97
N ASP A 49 -22.44 9.95 -18.62
CA ASP A 49 -23.83 10.30 -18.98
C ASP A 49 -24.88 9.31 -18.48
N PHE A 50 -24.74 8.89 -17.22
CA PHE A 50 -25.56 7.87 -16.60
C PHE A 50 -26.42 8.43 -15.46
N LYS A 51 -27.52 7.74 -15.12
CA LYS A 51 -28.32 8.04 -13.92
C LYS A 51 -27.60 7.54 -12.67
N PRO A 52 -27.64 8.26 -11.54
CA PRO A 52 -26.91 7.87 -10.34
C PRO A 52 -27.24 6.45 -9.87
N PHE A 53 -26.22 5.73 -9.40
CA PHE A 53 -26.36 4.36 -8.87
C PHE A 53 -25.31 4.09 -7.79
N ASN A 54 -25.49 2.99 -7.06
CA ASN A 54 -24.56 2.58 -6.00
C ASN A 54 -24.00 1.19 -6.29
N VAL A 55 -22.75 0.96 -5.90
CA VAL A 55 -22.09 -0.34 -6.01
C VAL A 55 -21.43 -0.67 -4.66
N LEU A 56 -21.54 -1.94 -4.25
CA LEU A 56 -20.75 -2.50 -3.16
C LEU A 56 -19.81 -3.55 -3.75
N VAL A 57 -18.51 -3.41 -3.50
CA VAL A 57 -17.47 -4.32 -3.95
C VAL A 57 -16.72 -4.85 -2.74
N GLN A 58 -16.41 -6.15 -2.74
CA GLN A 58 -15.52 -6.77 -1.77
C GLN A 58 -14.27 -7.26 -2.49
N TYR A 59 -13.11 -6.85 -2.01
CA TYR A 59 -11.83 -7.37 -2.45
C TYR A 59 -11.21 -8.26 -1.36
N GLY A 60 -10.40 -9.22 -1.78
CA GLY A 60 -9.62 -10.08 -0.90
C GLY A 60 -8.30 -10.50 -1.54
N ASP A 61 -7.22 -10.48 -0.77
CA ASP A 61 -5.89 -10.95 -1.16
C ASP A 61 -5.27 -11.78 -0.04
N GLY A 62 -4.87 -13.00 -0.38
CA GLY A 62 -4.19 -13.92 0.51
C GLY A 62 -2.75 -14.12 0.06
N ASN A 63 -1.80 -14.03 0.99
CA ASN A 63 -0.38 -14.19 0.71
C ASN A 63 0.26 -15.12 1.75
N ALA A 64 1.19 -15.96 1.28
CA ALA A 64 2.04 -16.80 2.11
C ALA A 64 3.50 -16.49 1.78
N ALA A 65 4.25 -16.03 2.78
CA ALA A 65 5.65 -15.63 2.63
C ALA A 65 6.55 -16.40 3.60
N GLY A 66 7.64 -16.97 3.09
CA GLY A 66 8.70 -17.62 3.89
C GLY A 66 10.01 -16.83 3.91
N SER A 67 10.01 -15.60 3.42
CA SER A 67 11.20 -14.76 3.34
C SER A 67 10.82 -13.28 3.38
N SER A 68 11.71 -12.46 3.92
CA SER A 68 11.65 -11.01 3.89
C SER A 68 12.81 -10.45 3.05
N TYR A 69 12.74 -9.17 2.69
CA TYR A 69 13.78 -8.49 1.92
C TYR A 69 14.17 -7.19 2.64
N ASN A 70 15.47 -6.91 2.72
CA ASN A 70 15.96 -5.63 3.27
C ASN A 70 15.93 -4.50 2.22
N SER A 71 16.36 -3.30 2.61
CA SER A 71 16.39 -2.12 1.73
C SER A 71 17.31 -2.26 0.50
N LEU A 72 18.25 -3.22 0.53
CA LEU A 72 19.12 -3.57 -0.59
C LEU A 72 18.53 -4.66 -1.49
N GLY A 73 17.32 -5.16 -1.19
CA GLY A 73 16.69 -6.27 -1.90
C GLY A 73 17.32 -7.63 -1.58
N GLN A 74 18.16 -7.72 -0.56
CA GLN A 74 18.73 -9.00 -0.13
C GLN A 74 17.66 -9.80 0.60
N ARG A 75 17.52 -11.06 0.21
CA ARG A 75 16.56 -12.01 0.78
C ARG A 75 17.05 -12.49 2.15
N HIS A 76 16.16 -12.49 3.13
CA HIS A 76 16.36 -13.05 4.46
C HIS A 76 15.32 -14.12 4.71
N ALA A 77 15.74 -15.29 5.20
CA ALA A 77 14.80 -16.28 5.69
C ALA A 77 14.12 -15.71 6.93
N SER A 78 12.80 -15.53 6.86
CA SER A 78 11.97 -15.14 7.99
C SER A 78 10.98 -16.27 8.24
N GLY A 79 10.68 -16.55 9.51
CA GLY A 79 9.64 -17.52 9.85
C GLY A 79 8.37 -17.27 9.03
N GLY A 80 7.73 -18.36 8.58
CA GLY A 80 6.61 -18.30 7.64
C GLY A 80 5.49 -17.40 8.16
N SER A 81 4.89 -16.64 7.25
CA SER A 81 3.73 -15.81 7.53
C SER A 81 2.62 -16.03 6.50
N HIS A 82 1.39 -16.09 6.98
CA HIS A 82 0.18 -15.98 6.17
C HIS A 82 -0.45 -14.63 6.44
N THR A 83 -0.81 -13.90 5.39
CA THR A 83 -1.53 -12.64 5.49
C THR A 83 -2.77 -12.70 4.62
N TRP A 84 -3.83 -12.09 5.14
CA TRP A 84 -5.04 -11.79 4.40
C TRP A 84 -5.28 -10.29 4.49
N SER A 85 -5.57 -9.66 3.37
CA SER A 85 -6.01 -8.28 3.28
C SER A 85 -7.33 -8.23 2.52
N GLY A 86 -8.27 -7.43 3.00
CA GLY A 86 -9.56 -7.22 2.36
C GLY A 86 -9.96 -5.76 2.34
N MET A 87 -10.87 -5.44 1.44
CA MET A 87 -11.47 -4.10 1.36
C MET A 87 -12.93 -4.21 0.97
N THR A 88 -13.82 -3.68 1.80
CA THR A 88 -15.22 -3.44 1.44
C THR A 88 -15.35 -2.01 0.93
N LYS A 89 -15.72 -1.85 -0.35
CA LYS A 89 -15.84 -0.55 -1.03
C LYS A 89 -17.30 -0.29 -1.37
N TYR A 90 -17.85 0.79 -0.82
CA TYR A 90 -19.12 1.37 -1.26
C TYR A 90 -18.84 2.56 -2.17
N VAL A 91 -19.53 2.63 -3.31
CA VAL A 91 -19.38 3.71 -4.28
C VAL A 91 -20.74 4.28 -4.63
N HIS A 92 -20.85 5.61 -4.58
CA HIS A 92 -21.96 6.35 -5.18
C HIS A 92 -21.51 6.99 -6.48
N PHE A 93 -22.03 6.53 -7.60
CA PHE A 93 -21.76 7.05 -8.94
C PHE A 93 -22.77 8.13 -9.32
N ARG A 94 -22.31 9.21 -9.94
CA ARG A 94 -23.16 10.29 -10.45
C ARG A 94 -22.58 10.97 -11.70
N SER A 95 -23.46 11.38 -12.61
CA SER A 95 -23.17 12.37 -13.66
C SER A 95 -23.94 13.68 -13.37
N PHE A 96 -23.47 14.81 -13.89
CA PHE A 96 -24.14 16.10 -13.76
C PHE A 96 -24.44 16.71 -15.12
N ASP A 97 -25.68 17.17 -15.34
CA ASP A 97 -26.09 17.81 -16.60
C ASP A 97 -25.28 19.09 -16.90
N ALA A 98 -24.77 19.76 -15.87
CA ALA A 98 -23.95 20.97 -16.01
C ALA A 98 -22.53 20.71 -16.56
N ILE A 99 -22.03 19.47 -16.47
CA ILE A 99 -20.71 19.05 -16.96
C ILE A 99 -20.89 17.68 -17.64
N PRO A 100 -21.46 17.66 -18.86
CA PRO A 100 -21.72 16.42 -19.58
C PRO A 100 -20.41 15.69 -19.93
N HIS A 101 -20.50 14.38 -20.18
CA HIS A 101 -19.37 13.51 -20.52
C HIS A 101 -18.32 13.34 -19.42
N VAL A 102 -18.63 13.76 -18.20
CA VAL A 102 -17.79 13.57 -17.01
C VAL A 102 -18.56 12.76 -15.97
N GLY A 103 -17.97 11.65 -15.54
CA GLY A 103 -18.47 10.82 -14.45
C GLY A 103 -17.80 11.19 -13.13
N PHE A 104 -18.54 11.05 -12.04
CA PHE A 104 -18.08 11.28 -10.68
C PHE A 104 -18.45 10.10 -9.79
N ALA A 105 -17.59 9.82 -8.82
CA ALA A 105 -17.85 8.86 -7.77
C ALA A 105 -17.45 9.42 -6.41
N PHE A 106 -18.15 9.00 -5.37
CA PHE A 106 -17.69 9.14 -3.99
C PHE A 106 -17.59 7.76 -3.37
N GLU A 107 -16.41 7.46 -2.83
CA GLU A 107 -16.08 6.13 -2.33
C GLU A 107 -15.88 6.14 -0.81
N LEU A 108 -16.38 5.09 -0.17
CA LEU A 108 -16.10 4.74 1.21
C LEU A 108 -15.56 3.31 1.23
N ILE A 109 -14.32 3.13 1.66
CA ILE A 109 -13.62 1.86 1.65
C ILE A 109 -13.19 1.53 3.07
N GLN A 110 -13.69 0.42 3.60
CA GLN A 110 -13.25 -0.12 4.88
C GLN A 110 -12.22 -1.21 4.64
N THR A 111 -11.03 -1.04 5.21
CA THR A 111 -9.96 -2.06 5.12
C THR A 111 -10.07 -3.07 6.26
N GLU A 112 -9.64 -4.29 5.98
CA GLU A 112 -9.54 -5.37 6.96
C GLU A 112 -8.27 -6.18 6.69
N SER A 113 -7.67 -6.72 7.75
CA SER A 113 -6.47 -7.54 7.62
C SER A 113 -6.41 -8.62 8.69
N TYR A 114 -5.71 -9.69 8.36
CA TYR A 114 -5.33 -10.75 9.27
C TYR A 114 -3.91 -11.20 8.94
N SER A 115 -3.10 -11.47 9.96
CA SER A 115 -1.76 -12.03 9.81
C SER A 115 -1.56 -13.12 10.84
N LEU A 116 -1.07 -14.26 10.39
CA LEU A 116 -0.56 -15.36 11.20
C LEU A 116 0.93 -15.50 10.91
N ALA A 117 1.79 -15.35 11.92
CA ALA A 117 3.22 -15.48 11.75
C ALA A 117 3.90 -15.86 13.05
N ASN A 118 4.89 -16.76 13.00
CA ASN A 118 5.66 -17.19 14.18
C ASN A 118 4.78 -17.65 15.36
N GLY A 119 3.64 -18.29 15.07
CA GLY A 119 2.71 -18.78 16.09
C GLY A 119 1.84 -17.70 16.77
N THR A 120 1.92 -16.44 16.34
CA THR A 120 1.01 -15.38 16.77
C THR A 120 0.09 -14.96 15.63
N ASP A 121 -1.13 -14.55 15.98
CA ASP A 121 -2.06 -13.96 15.04
C ASP A 121 -2.55 -12.59 15.48
N PHE A 122 -2.88 -11.77 14.50
CA PHE A 122 -3.55 -10.50 14.70
C PHE A 122 -4.37 -10.18 13.47
N GLY A 123 -5.57 -9.65 13.69
CA GLY A 123 -6.41 -9.14 12.61
C GLY A 123 -7.42 -8.12 13.11
N GLY A 124 -8.22 -7.60 12.19
CA GLY A 124 -9.26 -6.63 12.49
C GLY A 124 -9.41 -5.61 11.37
N LEU A 125 -10.31 -4.66 11.62
CA LEU A 125 -10.50 -3.53 10.72
C LEU A 125 -9.28 -2.61 10.80
N GLY A 126 -8.81 -2.19 9.64
CA GLY A 126 -7.82 -1.13 9.49
C GLY A 126 -8.50 0.23 9.26
N PRO A 127 -7.75 1.19 8.69
CA PRO A 127 -8.28 2.48 8.29
C PRO A 127 -9.49 2.42 7.38
N THR A 128 -10.31 3.44 7.50
CA THR A 128 -11.29 3.80 6.49
C THR A 128 -10.62 4.75 5.49
N ILE A 129 -10.84 4.50 4.20
CA ILE A 129 -10.38 5.32 3.08
C ILE A 129 -11.62 5.94 2.44
N VAL A 130 -11.62 7.25 2.20
CA VAL A 130 -12.80 7.97 1.70
C VAL A 130 -12.41 9.08 0.74
N GLY A 131 -13.17 9.29 -0.31
CA GLY A 131 -12.99 10.46 -1.17
C GLY A 131 -13.57 10.33 -2.56
N PRO A 132 -13.39 11.36 -3.40
CA PRO A 132 -13.96 11.41 -4.73
C PRO A 132 -13.05 10.81 -5.81
N ALA A 133 -13.70 10.40 -6.90
CA ALA A 133 -13.08 10.19 -8.20
C ALA A 133 -13.86 10.94 -9.29
N ALA A 134 -13.17 11.36 -10.34
CA ALA A 134 -13.77 11.95 -11.53
C ALA A 134 -13.05 11.46 -12.78
N TRP A 135 -13.79 11.22 -13.85
CA TRP A 135 -13.24 10.72 -15.11
C TRP A 135 -14.04 11.21 -16.31
N PHE A 136 -13.44 11.09 -17.48
CA PHE A 136 -14.10 11.30 -18.76
C PHE A 136 -13.64 10.24 -19.75
N LYS A 137 -14.33 10.14 -20.89
CA LYS A 137 -13.96 9.23 -21.98
C LYS A 137 -13.37 10.03 -23.17
N PRO A 138 -12.03 10.07 -23.35
CA PRO A 138 -11.41 10.72 -24.50
C PRO A 138 -11.93 10.19 -25.85
N ASN A 139 -12.30 8.92 -25.90
CA ASN A 139 -12.99 8.27 -27.00
C ASN A 139 -13.80 7.07 -26.47
N ARG A 140 -14.53 6.37 -27.34
CA ARG A 140 -15.42 5.25 -26.96
C ARG A 140 -14.72 4.05 -26.32
N HIS A 141 -13.40 3.96 -26.43
CA HIS A 141 -12.57 2.84 -26.00
C HIS A 141 -11.64 3.22 -24.87
N SER A 142 -11.76 4.40 -24.26
CA SER A 142 -10.82 4.81 -23.22
C SER A 142 -11.50 5.60 -22.12
N THR A 143 -11.01 5.41 -20.91
CA THR A 143 -11.33 6.25 -19.74
C THR A 143 -10.05 6.88 -19.23
N PHE A 144 -10.13 8.14 -18.80
CA PHE A 144 -9.06 8.79 -18.06
C PHE A 144 -9.65 9.61 -16.92
N GLY A 145 -9.00 9.57 -15.77
CA GLY A 145 -9.51 10.26 -14.59
C GLY A 145 -8.49 10.45 -13.49
N ILE A 146 -8.99 10.98 -12.39
CA ILE A 146 -8.26 11.18 -11.14
C ILE A 146 -9.13 10.73 -9.98
N GLN A 147 -8.50 10.11 -8.98
CA GLN A 147 -9.11 9.84 -7.69
C GLN A 147 -8.20 10.36 -6.59
N THR A 148 -8.81 10.82 -5.50
CA THR A 148 -8.08 11.24 -4.31
C THR A 148 -8.84 10.82 -3.07
N PHE A 149 -8.15 10.13 -2.17
CA PHE A 149 -8.73 9.55 -0.98
C PHE A 149 -7.96 9.98 0.26
N MET A 150 -8.70 10.22 1.34
CA MET A 150 -8.17 10.40 2.67
C MET A 150 -8.30 9.09 3.43
N GLN A 151 -7.19 8.64 4.01
CA GLN A 151 -7.15 7.48 4.90
C GLN A 151 -7.07 7.94 6.34
N THR A 152 -7.96 7.40 7.18
CA THR A 152 -8.02 7.69 8.61
C THR A 152 -6.84 7.07 9.37
N PRO A 153 -6.49 7.59 10.56
CA PRO A 153 -5.38 7.05 11.35
C PRO A 153 -5.77 5.81 12.17
N LEU A 154 -7.04 5.39 12.13
CA LEU A 154 -7.64 4.48 13.09
C LEU A 154 -7.92 3.10 12.49
N GLY A 155 -7.43 2.07 13.16
CA GLY A 155 -7.92 0.71 13.05
C GLY A 155 -8.48 0.25 14.40
N THR A 156 -9.03 -0.96 14.42
CA THR A 156 -9.52 -1.60 15.65
C THR A 156 -8.41 -1.93 16.66
N ARG A 157 -7.15 -1.98 16.21
CA ARG A 157 -5.96 -2.29 17.01
C ARG A 157 -4.80 -1.42 16.58
N ASP A 158 -3.82 -1.22 17.46
CA ASP A 158 -2.59 -0.49 17.11
C ASP A 158 -1.86 -1.11 15.92
N ALA A 159 -1.84 -2.44 15.85
CA ALA A 159 -1.21 -3.19 14.76
C ALA A 159 -1.90 -3.00 13.39
N THR A 160 -3.19 -2.63 13.38
CA THR A 160 -3.94 -2.32 12.15
C THR A 160 -4.11 -0.81 11.94
N SER A 161 -3.51 0.02 12.80
CA SER A 161 -3.60 1.48 12.73
C SER A 161 -2.30 2.09 12.19
N PRO A 162 -2.33 2.87 11.10
CA PRO A 162 -1.17 3.63 10.66
C PRO A 162 -0.80 4.69 11.70
N ASN A 163 -1.79 5.19 12.47
CA ASN A 163 -1.63 6.25 13.47
C ASN A 163 -1.23 7.61 12.89
N TYR A 164 -1.55 7.84 11.61
CA TYR A 164 -1.44 9.13 10.93
C TYR A 164 -2.47 9.20 9.79
N TRP A 165 -2.90 10.41 9.45
CA TRP A 165 -3.71 10.64 8.26
C TRP A 165 -2.85 10.54 7.01
N SER A 166 -3.38 9.99 5.93
CA SER A 166 -2.70 10.06 4.63
C SER A 166 -3.66 10.39 3.50
N ASN A 167 -3.12 10.98 2.44
CA ASN A 167 -3.81 11.19 1.18
C ASN A 167 -3.25 10.22 0.14
N ILE A 168 -4.13 9.50 -0.54
CA ILE A 168 -3.84 8.59 -1.64
C ILE A 168 -4.41 9.25 -2.90
N SER A 169 -3.57 9.69 -3.83
CA SER A 169 -4.03 10.29 -5.08
C SER A 169 -3.46 9.53 -6.27
N SER A 170 -4.29 9.22 -7.26
CA SER A 170 -3.84 8.59 -8.50
C SER A 170 -4.57 9.10 -9.72
N PHE A 171 -3.86 9.05 -10.84
CA PHE A 171 -4.50 9.02 -12.15
C PHE A 171 -4.97 7.59 -12.41
N ILE A 172 -6.13 7.48 -13.02
CA ILE A 172 -6.73 6.22 -13.45
C ILE A 172 -6.88 6.24 -14.97
N PHE A 173 -6.73 5.09 -15.60
CA PHE A 173 -6.93 4.97 -17.02
C PHE A 173 -7.42 3.57 -17.38
N ASP A 174 -8.12 3.51 -18.50
CA ASP A 174 -8.56 2.27 -19.13
C ASP A 174 -8.51 2.43 -20.65
N TYR A 175 -8.19 1.34 -21.35
CA TYR A 175 -8.23 1.27 -22.81
C TYR A 175 -8.69 -0.11 -23.31
N GLU A 176 -9.69 -0.09 -24.18
CA GLU A 176 -10.46 -1.25 -24.61
C GLU A 176 -10.27 -1.58 -26.09
N TRP A 177 -9.53 -2.66 -26.38
CA TRP A 177 -9.50 -3.27 -27.71
C TRP A 177 -10.52 -4.41 -27.82
N LYS A 178 -10.74 -4.87 -29.05
CA LYS A 178 -11.67 -5.98 -29.33
C LYS A 178 -11.37 -7.24 -28.52
N HIS A 179 -10.09 -7.61 -28.39
CA HIS A 179 -9.68 -8.84 -27.70
C HIS A 179 -8.82 -8.58 -26.46
N PHE A 180 -8.45 -7.34 -26.17
CA PHE A 180 -7.56 -7.02 -25.06
C PHE A 180 -8.07 -5.80 -24.32
N SER A 181 -7.74 -5.66 -23.04
CA SER A 181 -7.87 -4.40 -22.31
C SER A 181 -6.58 -4.07 -21.56
N PHE A 182 -6.38 -2.77 -21.34
CA PHE A 182 -5.29 -2.25 -20.54
C PHE A 182 -5.80 -1.20 -19.58
N ASP A 183 -5.79 -1.56 -18.30
CA ASP A 183 -6.42 -0.84 -17.21
C ASP A 183 -5.40 -0.60 -16.11
N GLY A 184 -5.51 0.50 -15.38
CA GLY A 184 -4.61 0.74 -14.27
C GLY A 184 -4.62 2.12 -13.65
N ASP A 185 -3.75 2.26 -12.67
CA ASP A 185 -3.53 3.50 -11.96
C ASP A 185 -2.03 3.81 -11.75
N ALA A 186 -1.76 5.08 -11.49
CA ALA A 186 -0.45 5.54 -11.04
C ALA A 186 -0.63 6.73 -10.09
N GLY A 187 0.04 6.67 -8.95
CA GLY A 187 -0.26 7.59 -7.87
C GLY A 187 0.80 7.72 -6.80
N THR A 188 0.42 8.46 -5.77
CA THR A 188 1.24 8.75 -4.60
C THR A 188 0.42 8.62 -3.31
N VAL A 189 1.10 8.25 -2.23
CA VAL A 189 0.58 8.36 -0.86
C VAL A 189 1.45 9.32 -0.06
N ALA A 190 0.83 10.38 0.47
CA ALA A 190 1.48 11.34 1.34
C ALA A 190 0.86 11.27 2.74
N GLY A 191 1.67 10.95 3.74
CA GLY A 191 1.26 10.89 5.14
C GLY A 191 1.54 12.19 5.89
N GLY A 192 0.67 12.50 6.85
CA GLY A 192 0.98 13.43 7.93
C GLY A 192 1.92 12.80 8.96
N ASP A 193 2.36 13.59 9.93
CA ASP A 193 3.24 13.09 10.98
C ASP A 193 2.50 12.12 11.91
N LYS A 194 3.12 10.97 12.18
CA LYS A 194 2.73 10.07 13.24
C LYS A 194 3.18 10.67 14.57
N HIS A 195 2.22 11.00 15.42
CA HIS A 195 2.47 11.54 16.76
C HIS A 195 1.60 10.82 17.78
N GLN A 196 2.23 9.98 18.59
CA GLN A 196 1.58 9.28 19.70
C GLN A 196 2.25 9.70 21.01
N LYS A 197 1.45 9.84 22.08
CA LYS A 197 1.95 10.30 23.37
C LYS A 197 3.01 9.34 23.91
N GLY A 198 4.16 9.88 24.33
CA GLY A 198 5.27 9.09 24.89
C GLY A 198 6.07 8.31 23.84
N GLN A 199 5.84 8.56 22.55
CA GLN A 199 6.58 7.96 21.44
C GLN A 199 7.32 9.04 20.65
N HIS A 200 8.29 8.63 19.84
CA HIS A 200 8.92 9.52 18.87
C HIS A 200 7.90 9.99 17.81
N ARG A 201 8.14 11.17 17.25
CA ARG A 201 7.37 11.73 16.13
C ARG A 201 8.02 11.33 14.83
N TYR A 202 7.24 10.70 13.94
CA TYR A 202 7.74 10.24 12.65
C TYR A 202 7.02 10.93 11.49
N SER A 203 7.76 11.26 10.43
CA SER A 203 7.20 11.61 9.13
C SER A 203 7.32 10.41 8.20
N PRO A 204 6.22 9.70 7.90
CA PRO A 204 6.23 8.59 6.96
C PRO A 204 6.75 9.05 5.60
N GLY A 205 7.56 8.21 4.95
CA GLY A 205 8.02 8.50 3.60
C GLY A 205 6.87 8.49 2.60
N VAL A 206 6.97 9.38 1.60
CA VAL A 206 6.03 9.39 0.47
C VAL A 206 6.16 8.10 -0.33
N VAL A 207 5.03 7.51 -0.68
CA VAL A 207 4.91 6.32 -1.52
C VAL A 207 4.58 6.74 -2.94
N PHE A 208 5.22 6.16 -3.94
CA PHE A 208 4.82 6.21 -5.34
C PHE A 208 4.44 4.82 -5.80
N TYR A 209 3.37 4.67 -6.56
CA TYR A 209 2.90 3.37 -7.02
C TYR A 209 2.33 3.42 -8.43
N THR A 210 2.27 2.25 -9.07
CA THR A 210 1.45 2.01 -10.25
C THR A 210 0.98 0.56 -10.26
N ASN A 211 -0.27 0.36 -10.67
CA ASN A 211 -0.88 -0.95 -10.84
C ASN A 211 -1.41 -1.06 -12.26
N LEU A 212 -0.90 -2.03 -13.03
CA LEU A 212 -1.23 -2.23 -14.43
C LEU A 212 -1.87 -3.59 -14.65
N ARG A 213 -2.97 -3.64 -15.39
CA ARG A 213 -3.71 -4.86 -15.74
C ARG A 213 -3.79 -4.96 -17.25
N PHE A 214 -3.23 -6.03 -17.79
CA PHE A 214 -3.35 -6.37 -19.19
C PHE A 214 -4.15 -7.65 -19.32
N SER A 215 -5.32 -7.59 -19.96
CA SER A 215 -6.22 -8.73 -20.06
C SER A 215 -6.42 -9.20 -21.49
N TRP A 216 -6.77 -10.47 -21.65
CA TRP A 216 -7.19 -11.06 -22.91
C TRP A 216 -8.62 -11.59 -22.78
N LYS A 217 -9.53 -11.04 -23.60
CA LYS A 217 -10.96 -11.36 -23.66
C LYS A 217 -11.17 -12.71 -24.37
N ALA A 218 -10.75 -13.79 -23.72
CA ALA A 218 -10.79 -15.14 -24.28
C ALA A 218 -12.23 -15.61 -24.56
N SER A 219 -13.19 -15.20 -23.73
CA SER A 219 -14.62 -15.43 -23.95
C SER A 219 -15.47 -14.34 -23.27
N ARG A 220 -16.80 -14.48 -23.32
CA ARG A 220 -17.72 -13.58 -22.58
C ARG A 220 -17.71 -13.78 -21.07
N LEU A 221 -17.20 -14.91 -20.59
CA LEU A 221 -17.23 -15.29 -19.17
C LEU A 221 -15.84 -15.28 -18.54
N VAL A 222 -14.83 -15.67 -19.33
CA VAL A 222 -13.48 -15.89 -18.82
C VAL A 222 -12.52 -14.90 -19.46
N GLU A 223 -11.81 -14.19 -18.60
CA GLU A 223 -10.80 -13.20 -18.98
C GLU A 223 -9.51 -13.40 -18.16
N PRO A 224 -8.51 -14.11 -18.71
CA PRO A 224 -7.19 -14.14 -18.11
C PRO A 224 -6.52 -12.77 -18.18
N PHE A 225 -5.76 -12.42 -17.15
CA PHE A 225 -5.01 -11.18 -17.11
C PHE A 225 -3.65 -11.32 -16.43
N PHE A 226 -2.76 -10.41 -16.81
CA PHE A 226 -1.46 -10.18 -16.20
C PHE A 226 -1.53 -8.89 -15.39
N ALA A 227 -1.04 -8.96 -14.16
CA ALA A 227 -0.92 -7.82 -13.28
C ALA A 227 0.57 -7.46 -13.10
N LEU A 228 0.90 -6.17 -13.24
CA LEU A 228 2.18 -5.61 -12.85
C LEU A 228 1.93 -4.51 -11.82
N ASP A 229 2.37 -4.78 -10.59
CA ASP A 229 2.30 -3.82 -9.51
C ASP A 229 3.71 -3.37 -9.14
N TRP A 230 3.88 -2.06 -9.00
CA TRP A 230 5.13 -1.47 -8.57
C TRP A 230 4.88 -0.41 -7.51
N GLN A 231 5.72 -0.43 -6.48
CA GLN A 231 5.74 0.61 -5.45
C GLN A 231 7.18 1.00 -5.10
N ASN A 232 7.39 2.28 -4.81
CA ASN A 232 8.58 2.81 -4.19
C ASN A 232 8.21 3.66 -2.97
N VAL A 233 8.95 3.50 -1.87
CA VAL A 233 8.72 4.21 -0.62
C VAL A 233 9.97 5.01 -0.25
N LYS A 234 9.80 6.32 -0.05
CA LYS A 234 10.85 7.19 0.50
C LYS A 234 11.08 6.88 1.98
N GLY A 235 12.20 7.36 2.52
CA GLY A 235 12.56 7.14 3.92
C GLY A 235 11.59 7.78 4.90
N THR A 236 11.33 7.10 6.01
CA THR A 236 10.65 7.66 7.17
C THR A 236 11.66 8.47 7.98
N TYR A 237 11.31 9.71 8.30
CA TYR A 237 12.15 10.61 9.09
C TYR A 237 11.68 10.65 10.54
N ASP A 238 12.59 10.39 11.48
CA ASP A 238 12.36 10.59 12.90
C ASP A 238 12.62 12.06 13.25
N ARG A 239 11.55 12.80 13.53
CA ARG A 239 11.63 14.22 13.91
C ARG A 239 12.13 14.43 15.33
N THR A 240 12.01 13.43 16.19
CA THR A 240 12.48 13.51 17.57
C THR A 240 14.00 13.32 17.62
N ALA A 241 14.53 12.36 16.86
CA ALA A 241 15.96 12.09 16.80
C ALA A 241 16.71 12.91 15.73
N GLY A 242 15.99 13.53 14.78
CA GLY A 242 16.61 14.36 13.73
C GLY A 242 17.33 13.54 12.65
N GLN A 243 16.86 12.32 12.37
CA GLN A 243 17.52 11.40 11.45
C GLN A 243 16.51 10.53 10.68
N TYR A 244 16.93 9.98 9.55
CA TYR A 244 16.15 8.95 8.85
C TYR A 244 16.24 7.62 9.58
N LEU A 245 15.15 6.85 9.57
CA LEU A 245 15.17 5.49 10.07
C LEU A 245 15.91 4.58 9.10
N ASP A 246 16.80 3.73 9.61
CA ASP A 246 17.45 2.68 8.83
C ASP A 246 16.40 1.71 8.26
N ASP A 247 16.68 1.18 7.06
CA ASP A 247 15.78 0.28 6.32
C ASP A 247 14.35 0.80 6.05
N SER A 248 14.13 2.10 6.22
CA SER A 248 12.87 2.77 5.85
C SER A 248 12.87 3.32 4.42
N THR A 249 14.03 3.36 3.76
CA THR A 249 14.18 3.81 2.36
C THR A 249 14.26 2.60 1.41
N ARG A 250 13.79 2.78 0.16
CA ARG A 250 14.04 1.86 -0.99
C ARG A 250 13.38 0.48 -0.96
N LYS A 251 12.18 0.34 -0.41
CA LYS A 251 11.37 -0.83 -0.75
C LYS A 251 10.78 -0.69 -2.15
N SER A 252 11.49 -1.17 -3.17
CA SER A 252 10.87 -1.45 -4.46
C SER A 252 10.17 -2.80 -4.36
N HIS A 253 8.85 -2.80 -4.29
CA HIS A 253 8.06 -4.03 -4.44
C HIS A 253 7.62 -4.13 -5.89
N ARG A 254 7.88 -5.29 -6.50
CA ARG A 254 7.36 -5.67 -7.81
C ARG A 254 6.56 -6.94 -7.61
N ARG A 255 5.27 -6.89 -7.93
CA ARG A 255 4.41 -8.06 -7.94
C ARG A 255 3.99 -8.31 -9.38
N VAL A 256 4.26 -9.51 -9.88
CA VAL A 256 3.68 -10.00 -11.13
C VAL A 256 2.70 -11.10 -10.77
N VAL A 257 1.44 -10.91 -11.13
CA VAL A 257 0.37 -11.85 -10.78
C VAL A 257 -0.32 -12.33 -12.05
N HIS A 258 -0.62 -13.61 -12.08
CA HIS A 258 -1.43 -14.24 -13.12
C HIS A 258 -2.75 -14.65 -12.46
N ARG A 259 -3.86 -14.11 -12.95
CA ARG A 259 -5.20 -14.40 -12.42
C ARG A 259 -6.17 -14.58 -13.58
N VAL A 260 -7.27 -15.25 -13.29
CA VAL A 260 -8.39 -15.44 -14.21
C VAL A 260 -9.61 -14.80 -13.56
N ARG A 261 -10.25 -13.88 -14.28
CA ARG A 261 -11.60 -13.42 -13.93
C ARG A 261 -12.60 -14.42 -14.51
N LEU A 262 -13.52 -14.88 -13.67
CA LEU A 262 -14.63 -15.79 -14.00
C LEU A 262 -15.96 -15.04 -14.06
#